data_AF-A0A6V7HRH8-F1
#
_entry.id   AF-A0A6V7HRH8-F1
#
_cell.length_a   1.000
_cell.length_b   1.000
_cell.length_c   1.000
_cell.angle_alpha   90.00
_cell.angle_beta   90.00
_cell.angle_gamma   90.00
#
_symmetry.space_group_name_H-M   'P 1'
#
loop_
_entity.id
_entity.type
_entity.pdbx_description
1 polymer ?
#
loop_
_entity_poly.entity_id
_entity_poly.type
_entity_poly.pdbx_seq_one_letter_code
_entity_poly.pdbx_strand_id
1 'polypeptide(L)'
;GLLHTLYELKIDSVTPIYNHTINTVSERAVIQAYRKEREFSKKFYKHCNANLTYDFMLDALKLWAEFRIKFLSAIALAVIMIICASLSAVNVRYEVLGLAFICTLQLTHSVINLTGAVMNAYGSLLTVGVVDKYIM
;
A
#
# COMPACT_ATOMS: atom_id res chain seq x y z
N GLY A 1 -1.87 5.08 -14.33
CA GLY A 1 -2.36 5.80 -13.14
C GLY A 1 -1.30 5.77 -12.05
N LEU A 2 -1.28 6.73 -11.12
CA LEU A 2 -0.19 6.94 -10.17
C LEU A 2 0.20 5.70 -9.33
N LEU A 3 -0.79 4.88 -8.95
CA LEU A 3 -0.55 3.62 -8.24
C LEU A 3 0.17 2.57 -9.12
N HIS A 4 -0.22 2.45 -10.39
CA HIS A 4 0.44 1.56 -11.36
C HIS A 4 1.91 1.93 -11.56
N THR A 5 2.18 3.22 -11.81
CA THR A 5 3.55 3.72 -12.01
C THR A 5 4.42 3.53 -10.78
N LEU A 6 3.87 3.65 -9.57
CA LEU A 6 4.62 3.39 -8.34
C LEU A 6 4.95 1.90 -8.16
N TYR A 7 4.01 1.01 -8.50
CA TYR A 7 4.29 -0.43 -8.46
C TYR A 7 5.31 -0.87 -9.52
N GLU A 8 5.25 -0.33 -10.75
CA GLU A 8 6.26 -0.59 -11.77
C GLU A 8 7.65 -0.12 -11.32
N LEU A 9 7.75 1.12 -10.81
CA LEU A 9 9.01 1.66 -10.28
C LEU A 9 9.57 0.83 -9.12
N LYS A 10 8.70 0.33 -8.24
CA LYS A 10 9.12 -0.59 -7.17
C LYS A 10 9.73 -1.86 -7.75
N ILE A 11 9.05 -2.52 -8.69
CA ILE A 11 9.54 -3.76 -9.29
C ILE A 11 10.87 -3.51 -10.02
N ASP A 12 10.98 -2.44 -10.79
CA ASP A 12 12.20 -2.05 -11.49
C ASP A 12 13.35 -1.74 -10.53
N SER A 13 13.06 -1.21 -9.33
CA SER A 13 14.07 -0.87 -8.33
C SER A 13 14.71 -2.09 -7.64
N VAL A 14 14.08 -3.27 -7.74
CA VAL A 14 14.63 -4.54 -7.20
C VAL A 14 15.71 -5.13 -8.11
N THR A 15 15.58 -4.96 -9.42
CA THR A 15 16.55 -5.43 -10.44
C THR A 15 18.01 -5.01 -10.16
N PRO A 16 18.33 -3.71 -9.90
CA PRO A 16 19.71 -3.31 -9.61
C PRO A 16 20.24 -3.88 -8.29
N ILE A 17 19.38 -4.18 -7.31
CA ILE A 17 19.79 -4.81 -6.04
C ILE A 17 20.28 -6.24 -6.30
N TYR A 18 19.52 -7.02 -7.08
CA TYR A 18 19.91 -8.38 -7.47
C TYR A 18 21.19 -8.38 -8.32
N ASN A 19 21.24 -7.54 -9.36
CA ASN A 19 22.42 -7.46 -10.22
C ASN A 19 23.68 -7.05 -9.44
N HIS A 20 23.57 -6.07 -8.53
CA HIS A 20 24.68 -5.67 -7.68
C HIS A 20 25.12 -6.83 -6.75
N THR A 21 24.17 -7.60 -6.21
CA THR A 21 24.46 -8.72 -5.31
C THR A 21 25.16 -9.86 -6.05
N ILE A 22 24.66 -10.26 -7.22
CA ILE A 22 25.26 -11.31 -8.05
C ILE A 22 26.68 -10.91 -8.46
N ASN A 23 26.87 -9.69 -8.95
CA ASN A 23 28.18 -9.20 -9.35
C ASN A 23 29.15 -9.12 -8.16
N THR A 24 28.66 -8.72 -6.98
CA THR A 24 29.49 -8.67 -5.75
C THR A 24 29.93 -10.07 -5.32
N VAL A 25 29.06 -11.07 -5.44
CA VAL A 25 29.40 -12.47 -5.10
C VAL A 25 30.40 -13.03 -6.10
N SER A 26 30.19 -12.83 -7.41
CA SER A 26 31.09 -13.31 -8.45
C SER A 26 32.48 -12.65 -8.39
N GLU A 27 32.57 -11.36 -8.05
CA GLU A 27 33.83 -10.60 -8.02
C GLU A 27 34.40 -10.42 -6.61
N ARG A 28 33.94 -11.21 -5.63
CA ARG A 28 34.33 -11.07 -4.22
C ARG A 28 35.84 -11.05 -4.01
N ALA A 29 36.57 -11.94 -4.69
CA ALA A 29 38.03 -12.03 -4.57
C ALA A 29 38.74 -10.74 -5.01
N VAL A 30 38.24 -10.08 -6.06
CA VAL A 30 38.76 -8.80 -6.56
C VAL A 30 38.45 -7.68 -5.57
N ILE A 31 37.21 -7.61 -5.06
CA ILE A 31 36.80 -6.59 -4.09
C ILE A 31 37.65 -6.67 -2.81
N GLN A 32 37.96 -7.89 -2.36
CA GLN A 32 38.83 -8.14 -1.21
C GLN A 32 40.29 -7.78 -1.51
N ALA A 33 40.81 -8.13 -2.69
CA ALA A 33 42.16 -7.79 -3.11
C ALA A 33 42.40 -6.26 -3.14
N TYR A 34 41.41 -5.49 -3.60
CA TYR A 34 41.47 -4.02 -3.64
C TYR A 34 41.01 -3.32 -2.34
N ARG A 35 40.58 -4.06 -1.31
CA ARG A 35 40.01 -3.53 -0.05
C ARG A 35 38.87 -2.52 -0.26
N LYS A 36 38.00 -2.77 -1.24
CA LYS A 36 36.90 -1.86 -1.66
C LYS A 36 35.54 -2.20 -1.07
N GLU A 37 35.48 -3.07 -0.07
CA GLU A 37 34.26 -3.59 0.56
C GLU A 37 33.31 -2.47 1.04
N ARG A 38 33.84 -1.38 1.62
CA ARG A 38 33.05 -0.25 2.13
C ARG A 38 32.35 0.52 1.02
N GLU A 39 32.99 0.70 -0.14
CA GLU A 39 32.41 1.41 -1.28
C GLU A 39 31.29 0.60 -1.92
N PHE A 40 31.48 -0.71 -2.07
CA PHE A 40 30.45 -1.63 -2.56
C PHE A 40 29.26 -1.72 -1.61
N SER A 41 29.51 -1.79 -0.30
CA SER A 41 28.44 -1.77 0.71
C SER A 41 27.63 -0.48 0.65
N LYS A 42 28.28 0.68 0.53
CA LYS A 42 27.60 1.99 0.37
C LYS A 42 26.73 2.03 -0.89
N LYS A 43 27.21 1.47 -2.00
CA LYS A 43 26.45 1.40 -3.27
C LYS A 43 25.23 0.49 -3.15
N PHE A 44 25.37 -0.67 -2.49
CA PHE A 44 24.25 -1.55 -2.17
C PHE A 44 23.19 -0.85 -1.32
N TYR A 45 23.59 -0.18 -0.23
CA TYR A 45 22.65 0.58 0.62
C TYR A 45 21.92 1.67 -0.14
N LYS A 46 22.56 2.33 -1.12
CA LYS A 46 21.91 3.33 -1.97
C LYS A 46 20.76 2.72 -2.79
N HIS A 47 20.97 1.54 -3.36
CA HIS A 47 19.93 0.83 -4.11
C HIS A 47 18.79 0.35 -3.20
N CYS A 48 19.11 -0.20 -2.03
CA CYS A 48 18.09 -0.59 -1.04
C CYS A 48 17.28 0.62 -0.55
N ASN A 49 17.93 1.75 -0.27
CA ASN A 49 17.25 2.96 0.19
C ASN A 49 16.28 3.52 -0.87
N ALA A 50 16.64 3.42 -2.16
CA ALA A 50 15.73 3.77 -3.24
C ALA A 50 14.49 2.85 -3.26
N ASN A 51 14.68 1.53 -3.17
CA ASN A 51 13.55 0.58 -3.08
C ASN A 51 12.66 0.85 -1.87
N LEU A 52 13.26 1.06 -0.69
CA LEU A 52 12.53 1.37 0.54
C LEU A 52 11.71 2.67 0.44
N THR A 53 12.18 3.64 -0.35
CA THR A 53 11.43 4.87 -0.59
C THR A 53 10.13 4.58 -1.35
N TYR A 54 10.15 3.68 -2.34
CA TYR A 54 8.95 3.28 -3.06
C TYR A 54 8.00 2.47 -2.19
N ASP A 55 8.51 1.58 -1.34
CA ASP A 55 7.70 0.87 -0.34
C ASP A 55 6.99 1.85 0.61
N PHE A 56 7.73 2.83 1.14
CA PHE A 56 7.15 3.85 2.01
C PHE A 56 6.08 4.69 1.31
N MET A 57 6.29 5.05 0.03
CA MET A 57 5.28 5.76 -0.75
C MET A 57 4.02 4.94 -0.99
N LEU A 58 4.13 3.63 -1.23
CA LEU A 58 2.98 2.75 -1.38
C LEU A 58 2.19 2.61 -0.07
N ASP A 59 2.88 2.48 1.06
CA ASP A 59 2.24 2.44 2.38
C ASP A 59 1.55 3.77 2.71
N ALA A 60 2.20 4.90 2.42
CA ALA A 60 1.59 6.22 2.58
C ALA A 60 0.34 6.38 1.71
N LEU A 61 0.34 5.86 0.48
CA LEU A 61 -0.82 5.89 -0.41
C LEU A 61 -1.97 5.04 0.12
N LYS A 62 -1.67 3.87 0.69
CA LYS A 62 -2.67 3.01 1.35
C LYS A 62 -3.29 3.70 2.56
N LEU A 63 -2.48 4.28 3.44
CA LEU A 63 -2.92 5.07 4.59
C LEU A 63 -3.77 6.27 4.17
N TRP A 64 -3.39 6.96 3.10
CA TRP A 64 -4.14 8.09 2.57
C TRP A 64 -5.54 7.68 2.06
N ALA A 65 -5.62 6.57 1.33
CA ALA A 65 -6.90 6.02 0.88
C ALA A 65 -7.79 5.60 2.06
N GLU A 66 -7.22 4.92 3.06
CA GLU A 66 -7.93 4.53 4.28
C GLU A 66 -8.48 5.73 5.04
N PHE A 67 -7.68 6.79 5.19
CA PHE A 67 -8.09 8.04 5.82
C PHE A 67 -9.29 8.67 5.09
N ARG A 68 -9.26 8.73 3.76
CA ARG A 68 -10.37 9.28 2.96
C ARG A 68 -11.66 8.49 3.14
N ILE A 69 -11.59 7.16 3.18
CA ILE A 69 -12.75 6.29 3.40
C ILE A 69 -13.34 6.51 4.80
N LYS A 70 -12.49 6.56 5.83
CA LYS A 70 -12.91 6.86 7.21
C LYS A 70 -13.57 8.22 7.33
N PHE A 71 -13.03 9.23 6.65
CA PHE A 71 -13.58 10.58 6.63
C PHE A 71 -14.97 10.63 5.96
N LEU A 72 -15.14 9.97 4.80
CA LEU A 72 -16.45 9.88 4.13
C LEU A 72 -17.49 9.18 5.00
N SER A 73 -17.09 8.09 5.66
CA SER A 73 -17.95 7.36 6.60
C SER A 73 -18.39 8.23 7.77
N ALA A 74 -17.48 9.00 8.37
CA ALA A 74 -17.82 9.93 9.44
C ALA A 74 -18.85 10.99 9.00
N ILE A 75 -18.71 11.52 7.78
CA ILE A 75 -19.69 12.46 7.21
C ILE A 75 -21.04 11.77 7.01
N ALA A 76 -21.06 10.56 6.45
CA ALA A 76 -22.30 9.80 6.24
C ALA A 76 -23.02 9.53 7.57
N LEU A 77 -22.28 9.14 8.62
CA LEU A 77 -22.80 8.99 9.97
C LEU A 77 -23.41 10.28 10.50
N ALA A 78 -22.71 11.41 10.35
CA ALA A 78 -23.22 12.71 10.81
C ALA A 78 -24.54 13.09 10.12
N VAL A 79 -24.65 12.86 8.81
CA VAL A 79 -25.88 13.12 8.05
C VAL A 79 -27.04 12.24 8.55
N ILE A 80 -26.80 10.94 8.76
CA ILE A 80 -27.83 10.02 9.27
C ILE A 80 -28.31 10.45 10.66
N MET A 81 -27.38 10.86 11.53
CA MET A 81 -27.72 11.36 12.87
C MET A 81 -28.60 12.62 12.81
N ILE A 82 -28.31 13.55 11.92
CA ILE A 82 -29.11 14.78 11.73
C ILE A 82 -30.51 14.45 11.20
N ILE A 83 -30.62 13.52 10.24
CA ILE A 83 -31.91 13.06 9.72
C ILE A 83 -32.74 12.40 10.84
N CYS A 84 -32.14 11.50 11.62
CA CYS A 84 -32.83 10.85 12.75
C CYS A 84 -33.20 11.83 13.88
N ALA A 85 -32.40 12.88 14.08
CA ALA A 85 -32.69 13.92 15.06
C ALA A 85 -33.89 14.79 14.64
N SER A 86 -33.98 15.12 13.34
CA SER A 86 -35.05 15.96 12.77
C SER A 86 -36.38 15.22 12.59
N LEU A 87 -36.34 13.90 12.34
CA LEU A 87 -37.55 13.07 12.24
C LEU A 87 -38.15 12.78 13.63
N SER A 88 -38.98 13.69 14.13
CA SER A 88 -39.63 13.58 15.46
C SER A 88 -40.75 12.52 15.55
N ALA A 89 -41.05 11.80 14.46
CA ALA A 89 -42.20 10.91 14.34
C ALA A 89 -41.94 9.42 14.70
N VAL A 90 -40.69 9.04 15.00
CA VAL A 90 -40.33 7.63 15.21
C VAL A 90 -40.31 7.30 16.72
N ASN A 91 -41.27 6.49 17.19
CA ASN A 91 -41.30 6.01 18.59
C ASN A 91 -40.13 5.05 18.93
N VAL A 92 -39.43 4.52 17.92
CA VAL A 92 -38.30 3.57 18.05
C VAL A 92 -36.95 4.23 17.70
N ARG A 93 -36.74 5.48 18.13
CA ARG A 93 -35.59 6.31 17.72
C ARG A 93 -34.23 5.74 18.12
N TYR A 94 -34.11 5.10 19.28
CA TYR A 94 -32.80 4.69 19.82
C TYR A 94 -32.29 3.38 19.22
N GLU A 95 -33.16 2.40 18.98
CA GLU A 95 -32.75 1.09 18.44
C GLU A 95 -32.34 1.20 16.96
N VAL A 96 -33.13 1.92 16.16
CA VAL A 96 -32.83 2.16 14.74
C VAL A 96 -31.53 2.95 14.57
N LEU A 97 -31.27 3.91 15.46
CA LEU A 97 -30.05 4.73 15.43
C LEU A 97 -28.81 3.92 15.86
N GLY A 98 -28.95 3.05 16.86
CA GLY A 98 -27.89 2.10 17.25
C GLY A 98 -27.55 1.13 16.12
N LEU A 99 -28.56 0.57 15.45
CA LEU A 99 -28.37 -0.30 14.28
C LEU A 99 -27.71 0.44 13.12
N ALA A 100 -28.17 1.65 12.79
CA ALA A 100 -27.58 2.46 11.73
C ALA A 100 -26.10 2.77 12.00
N PHE A 101 -25.75 3.06 13.26
CA PHE A 101 -24.36 3.28 13.67
C PHE A 101 -23.50 2.03 13.49
N ILE A 102 -23.95 0.88 13.99
CA ILE A 102 -23.24 -0.40 13.88
C ILE A 102 -23.07 -0.80 12.42
N CYS A 103 -24.14 -0.72 11.61
CA CYS A 103 -24.09 -1.04 10.19
C CYS A 103 -23.10 -0.14 9.45
N THR A 104 -23.08 1.16 9.74
CA THR A 104 -22.15 2.07 9.06
C THR A 104 -20.70 1.81 9.47
N LEU A 105 -20.43 1.53 10.74
CA LEU A 105 -19.09 1.13 11.19
C LEU A 105 -18.62 -0.17 10.53
N GLN A 106 -19.47 -1.19 10.51
CA GLN A 106 -19.14 -2.48 9.90
C GLN A 106 -18.93 -2.37 8.39
N LEU A 107 -19.77 -1.58 7.71
CA LEU A 107 -19.60 -1.27 6.30
C LEU A 107 -18.25 -0.59 6.05
N THR A 108 -17.89 0.39 6.86
CA THR A 108 -16.64 1.14 6.74
C THR A 108 -15.42 0.24 6.90
N HIS A 109 -15.43 -0.62 7.92
CA HIS A 109 -14.37 -1.60 8.14
C HIS A 109 -14.25 -2.58 6.96
N SER A 110 -15.38 -3.04 6.43
CA SER A 110 -15.41 -3.94 5.27
C SER A 110 -14.86 -3.28 4.01
N VAL A 111 -15.19 -2.01 3.76
CA VAL A 111 -14.68 -1.23 2.61
C VAL A 111 -13.18 -0.99 2.72
N ILE A 112 -12.67 -0.72 3.91
CA ILE A 112 -11.22 -0.57 4.15
C ILE A 112 -10.49 -1.88 3.85
N ASN A 113 -11.00 -3.00 4.38
CA ASN A 113 -10.41 -4.32 4.14
C ASN A 113 -10.45 -4.70 2.66
N LEU A 114 -11.57 -4.43 1.99
CA LEU A 114 -11.71 -4.65 0.55
C LEU A 114 -10.70 -3.80 -0.24
N THR A 115 -10.54 -2.53 0.12
CA THR A 115 -9.57 -1.63 -0.52
C THR A 115 -8.14 -2.16 -0.36
N GLY A 116 -7.78 -2.62 0.83
CA GLY A 116 -6.48 -3.26 1.08
C GLY A 116 -6.30 -4.55 0.27
N ALA A 117 -7.32 -5.40 0.20
CA ALA A 117 -7.29 -6.63 -0.58
C ALA A 117 -7.12 -6.35 -2.08
N VAL A 118 -7.82 -5.35 -2.63
CA VAL A 118 -7.70 -4.91 -4.02
C VAL A 118 -6.29 -4.38 -4.31
N MET A 119 -5.73 -3.56 -3.41
CA MET A 119 -4.35 -3.06 -3.57
C MET A 119 -3.32 -4.21 -3.57
N ASN A 120 -3.48 -5.19 -2.70
CA ASN A 120 -2.61 -6.37 -2.66
C ASN A 120 -2.76 -7.23 -3.93
N ALA A 121 -3.99 -7.49 -4.34
CA ALA A 121 -4.27 -8.25 -5.56
C ALA A 121 -3.67 -7.56 -6.80
N TYR A 122 -3.74 -6.24 -6.87
CA TYR A 122 -3.13 -5.45 -7.92
C TYR A 122 -1.60 -5.59 -7.95
N GLY A 123 -0.96 -5.54 -6.79
CA GLY A 123 0.48 -5.80 -6.65
C GLY A 123 0.87 -7.20 -7.14
N SER A 124 0.13 -8.23 -6.71
CA SER A 124 0.36 -9.61 -7.17
C SER A 124 0.17 -9.75 -8.68
N LEU A 125 -0.87 -9.15 -9.25
CA LEU A 125 -1.12 -9.22 -10.69
C LEU A 125 -0.01 -8.55 -11.50
N LEU A 126 0.54 -7.43 -11.03
CA LEU A 126 1.69 -6.79 -11.66
C LEU A 126 2.94 -7.66 -11.61
N THR A 127 3.20 -8.34 -10.49
CA THR A 127 4.33 -9.29 -10.43
C THR A 127 4.17 -10.44 -11.41
N VAL A 128 2.95 -10.97 -11.59
CA VAL A 128 2.66 -12.00 -12.59
C VAL A 128 2.85 -11.47 -14.01
N GLY A 129 2.38 -10.26 -14.32
CA GLY A 129 2.57 -9.64 -15.64
C GLY A 129 4.04 -9.39 -15.98
N VAL A 130 4.87 -9.07 -14.99
CA VAL A 130 6.32 -8.97 -15.19
C VAL A 130 6.94 -10.34 -15.49
N VAL A 131 6.54 -11.39 -14.78
CA VAL A 131 7.01 -12.77 -15.06
C VAL A 131 6.61 -13.22 -16.46
N ASP A 132 5.37 -12.96 -16.88
CA ASP A 132 4.88 -13.30 -18.22
C ASP A 132 5.74 -12.66 -19.32
N LYS A 133 6.13 -11.40 -19.14
CA LYS A 133 7.04 -10.67 -20.05
C LYS A 133 8.44 -11.28 -20.17
N TYR A 134 8.89 -12.08 -19.21
CA TYR A 134 10.18 -12.78 -19.26
C TYR A 134 10.07 -14.23 -19.73
N ILE A 135 8.86 -14.80 -19.80
CA ILE A 135 8.62 -16.18 -20.26
C ILE A 135 8.28 -16.22 -21.76
N MET A 136 7.64 -15.17 -22.30
CA MET A 136 7.44 -14.96 -23.75
C MET A 136 8.63 -14.24 -24.40
#